data_AF-A0A7X8WH22-F1
#
_entry.id   AF-A0A7X8WH22-F1
#
_cell.length_a   1.000
_cell.length_b   1.000
_cell.length_c   1.000
_cell.angle_alpha   90.00
_cell.angle_beta   90.00
_cell.angle_gamma   90.00
#
_symmetry.space_group_name_H-M   'P 1'
#
loop_
_entity.id
_entity.type
_entity.pdbx_description
1 polymer ?
#
loop_
_entity_poly.entity_id
_entity_poly.type
_entity_poly.pdbx_seq_one_letter_code
_entity_poly.pdbx_strand_id
1 'polypeptide(L)'
;MGKQIWKKMFLIVFIISIGLTMSGCWDYQEINNVTNVAGIALDKGEEKKFKLTFETIVFKPSADFNISVKLVETEGDTIFEGIRNAVAVAGKRLYIGHCKAIIFSEEIAKEGIKEHLDFFVRDH
;
A
#
# COMPACT_ATOMS: atom_id res chain seq x y z
N MET A 1 -1.87 -49.90 29.84
CA MET A 1 -1.45 -48.48 29.95
C MET A 1 -0.94 -47.87 28.64
N GLY A 2 -0.09 -48.55 27.84
CA GLY A 2 0.52 -47.96 26.62
C GLY A 2 -0.44 -47.52 25.49
N LYS A 3 -1.53 -48.26 25.22
CA LYS A 3 -2.49 -47.91 24.15
C LYS A 3 -3.24 -46.59 24.39
N GLN A 4 -3.43 -46.19 25.64
CA GLN A 4 -4.08 -44.92 25.99
C GLN A 4 -3.14 -43.72 25.77
N ILE A 5 -1.85 -43.89 26.03
CA ILE A 5 -0.83 -42.85 25.86
C ILE A 5 -0.63 -42.55 24.36
N TRP A 6 -0.60 -43.59 23.52
CA TRP A 6 -0.47 -43.43 22.06
C TRP A 6 -1.66 -42.72 21.41
N LYS A 7 -2.89 -43.01 21.87
CA LYS A 7 -4.08 -42.29 21.44
C LYS A 7 -4.04 -40.81 21.81
N LYS A 8 -3.59 -40.48 23.03
CA LYS A 8 -3.44 -39.09 23.48
C LYS A 8 -2.35 -38.34 22.71
N MET A 9 -1.22 -39.00 22.43
CA MET A 9 -0.14 -38.43 21.60
C MET A 9 -0.63 -38.15 20.17
N PHE A 10 -1.33 -39.09 19.55
CA PHE A 10 -1.88 -38.91 18.21
C PHE A 10 -2.91 -37.77 18.17
N LEU A 11 -3.75 -37.65 19.20
CA LEU A 11 -4.73 -36.57 19.32
C LEU A 11 -4.04 -35.20 19.45
N ILE A 12 -2.97 -35.10 20.23
CA ILE A 12 -2.20 -33.86 20.38
C ILE A 12 -1.53 -33.46 19.06
N VAL A 13 -0.90 -34.41 18.36
CA VAL A 13 -0.30 -34.17 17.04
C VAL A 13 -1.34 -33.72 16.02
N PHE A 14 -2.53 -34.33 16.03
CA PHE A 14 -3.63 -33.96 15.16
C PHE A 14 -4.13 -32.53 15.43
N ILE A 15 -4.30 -32.14 16.70
CA ILE A 15 -4.69 -30.78 17.10
C ILE A 15 -3.63 -29.75 16.69
N ILE A 16 -2.34 -30.06 16.87
CA ILE A 16 -1.24 -29.18 16.44
C ILE A 16 -1.21 -29.03 14.91
N SER A 17 -1.44 -30.12 14.17
CA SER A 17 -1.48 -30.08 12.70
C SER A 17 -2.61 -29.18 12.17
N ILE A 18 -3.78 -29.22 12.79
CA ILE A 18 -4.92 -28.36 12.42
C ILE A 18 -4.58 -26.90 12.71
N GLY A 19 -4.00 -26.59 13.87
CA GLY A 19 -3.60 -25.24 14.24
C GLY A 19 -2.58 -24.62 13.28
N LEU A 20 -1.67 -25.42 12.71
CA LEU A 20 -0.69 -24.95 11.71
C LEU A 20 -1.32 -24.67 10.33
N THR A 21 -2.40 -25.38 9.98
CA THR A 21 -3.06 -25.22 8.67
C THR A 21 -4.13 -24.11 8.62
N MET A 22 -4.50 -23.53 9.76
CA MET A 22 -5.56 -22.50 9.86
C MET A 22 -5.03 -21.05 9.91
N SER A 23 -3.85 -20.75 9.37
CA SER A 23 -3.32 -19.37 9.23
C SER A 23 -3.84 -18.63 7.98
N GLY A 24 -5.03 -18.98 7.50
CA GLY A 24 -5.63 -18.38 6.32
C GLY A 24 -6.42 -17.12 6.66
N CYS A 25 -5.72 -15.99 6.82
CA CYS A 25 -6.18 -14.60 6.57
C CYS A 25 -5.16 -13.57 7.12
N TRP A 26 -3.85 -13.84 7.04
CA TRP A 26 -2.83 -12.93 7.58
C TRP A 26 -2.73 -11.61 6.81
N ASP A 27 -3.08 -11.60 5.52
CA ASP A 27 -2.92 -10.44 4.63
C ASP A 27 -4.24 -9.94 4.03
N TYR A 28 -5.34 -10.11 4.77
CA TYR A 28 -6.62 -9.55 4.36
C TYR A 28 -6.61 -8.02 4.54
N GLN A 29 -6.74 -7.29 3.44
CA GLN A 29 -6.88 -5.84 3.42
C GLN A 29 -8.32 -5.50 3.01
N GLU A 30 -9.06 -4.83 3.89
CA GLU A 30 -10.39 -4.33 3.53
C GLU A 30 -10.28 -3.20 2.51
N ILE A 31 -11.11 -3.27 1.46
CA ILE A 31 -11.22 -2.23 0.42
C ILE A 31 -11.51 -0.84 1.03
N ASN A 32 -12.21 -0.79 2.17
CA ASN A 32 -12.51 0.45 2.86
C ASN A 32 -11.29 1.13 3.52
N ASN A 33 -10.22 0.38 3.79
CA ASN A 33 -9.01 0.86 4.48
C ASN A 33 -7.91 1.34 3.52
N VAL A 34 -8.15 1.21 2.21
CA VAL A 34 -7.28 1.72 1.15
C VAL A 34 -7.95 2.84 0.36
N THR A 35 -7.15 3.67 -0.29
CA THR A 35 -7.62 4.64 -1.29
C THR A 35 -6.86 4.43 -2.58
N ASN A 36 -7.57 4.39 -3.71
CA ASN A 36 -6.97 4.14 -5.01
C ASN A 36 -6.23 5.37 -5.51
N VAL A 37 -4.97 5.18 -5.88
CA VAL A 37 -4.15 6.20 -6.54
C VAL A 37 -4.29 6.02 -8.05
N ALA A 38 -4.77 7.05 -8.73
CA ALA A 38 -4.90 7.09 -10.19
C ALA A 38 -3.59 7.53 -10.86
N GLY A 39 -2.89 8.46 -10.23
CA GLY A 39 -1.64 9.04 -10.74
C GLY A 39 -0.75 9.56 -9.62
N ILE A 40 0.55 9.64 -9.91
CA ILE A 40 1.58 10.15 -9.00
C ILE A 40 2.38 11.22 -9.75
N ALA A 41 2.66 12.34 -9.10
CA ALA A 41 3.67 13.30 -9.55
C ALA A 41 4.85 13.33 -8.58
N LEU A 42 6.07 13.34 -9.13
CA LEU A 42 7.32 13.49 -8.41
C LEU A 42 8.00 14.79 -8.83
N ASP A 43 8.09 15.71 -7.88
CA ASP A 43 8.69 17.02 -8.00
C ASP A 43 9.88 17.15 -7.03
N LYS A 44 10.67 18.21 -7.21
CA LYS A 44 11.69 18.60 -6.24
C LYS A 44 11.00 19.29 -5.07
N GLY A 45 11.34 18.91 -3.84
CA GLY A 45 10.72 19.51 -2.66
C GLY A 45 11.29 20.90 -2.33
N GLU A 46 10.50 21.69 -1.60
CA GLU A 46 10.92 23.02 -1.11
C GLU A 46 11.70 22.89 0.21
N GLU A 47 11.24 22.04 1.12
CA GLU A 47 11.89 21.78 2.41
C GLU A 47 12.67 20.46 2.43
N LYS A 48 12.17 19.44 1.73
CA LYS A 48 12.80 18.13 1.59
C LYS A 48 13.24 17.85 0.16
N LYS A 49 13.92 16.73 -0.06
CA LYS A 49 14.41 16.36 -1.41
C LYS A 49 13.31 16.16 -2.44
N PHE A 50 12.22 15.50 -2.05
CA PHE A 50 11.14 15.15 -2.97
C PHE A 50 9.80 15.72 -2.47
N LYS A 51 9.03 16.26 -3.41
CA LYS A 51 7.60 16.53 -3.25
C LYS A 51 6.83 15.51 -4.08
N LEU A 52 5.88 14.85 -3.43
CA LEU A 52 5.04 13.80 -4.01
C LEU A 52 3.59 14.25 -3.99
N THR A 53 2.93 14.14 -5.14
CA THR A 53 1.50 14.42 -5.28
C THR A 53 0.78 13.16 -5.72
N PHE A 54 -0.20 12.71 -4.93
CA PHE A 54 -1.00 11.53 -5.23
C PHE A 54 -2.41 11.96 -5.63
N GLU A 55 -2.85 11.54 -6.81
CA GLU A 55 -4.23 11.68 -7.26
C GLU A 55 -5.04 10.50 -6.72
N THR A 56 -5.86 10.75 -5.70
CA THR A 56 -6.67 9.71 -5.05
C THR A 56 -8.13 9.78 -5.46
N ILE A 57 -8.74 8.62 -5.68
CA ILE A 57 -10.16 8.50 -6.03
C ILE A 57 -10.97 8.18 -4.78
N VAL A 58 -11.92 9.05 -4.44
CA VAL A 58 -12.84 8.87 -3.31
C VAL A 58 -14.25 8.66 -3.82
N PHE A 59 -14.80 7.49 -3.51
CA PHE A 59 -16.20 7.13 -3.74
C PHE A 59 -17.07 7.67 -2.61
N LYS A 60 -18.05 8.52 -2.93
CA LYS A 60 -19.05 8.96 -1.96
C LYS A 60 -20.34 8.15 -2.16
N PRO A 61 -20.83 7.43 -1.14
CA PRO A 61 -22.09 6.72 -1.22
C PRO A 61 -23.24 7.72 -1.16
N SER A 62 -23.60 8.27 -2.32
CA SER A 62 -24.79 9.10 -2.54
C SER A 62 -25.68 8.43 -3.59
N ALA A 63 -26.97 8.81 -3.62
CA ALA A 63 -27.94 8.28 -4.59
C ALA A 63 -27.49 8.42 -6.05
N ASP A 64 -26.69 9.45 -6.34
CA ASP A 64 -25.88 9.57 -7.56
C ASP A 64 -24.44 9.15 -7.26
N PHE A 65 -23.94 8.16 -8.00
CA PHE A 65 -22.57 7.69 -7.92
C PHE A 65 -21.61 8.80 -8.37
N ASN A 66 -21.14 9.59 -7.41
CA ASN A 66 -20.21 10.69 -7.65
C ASN A 66 -18.79 10.26 -7.29
N ILE A 67 -17.94 10.22 -8.32
CA ILE A 67 -16.50 10.03 -8.18
C ILE A 67 -15.88 11.39 -7.89
N SER A 68 -15.22 11.53 -6.75
CA SER A 68 -14.45 12.74 -6.42
C SER A 68 -12.96 12.45 -6.42
N VAL A 69 -12.19 13.35 -7.04
CA VAL A 69 -10.73 13.29 -7.04
C VAL A 69 -10.20 14.17 -5.90
N LYS A 70 -9.25 13.66 -5.14
CA LYS A 70 -8.53 14.41 -4.10
C LYS A 70 -7.03 14.28 -4.33
N LEU A 71 -6.35 15.41 -4.39
CA LEU A 71 -4.89 15.47 -4.39
C LEU A 71 -4.36 15.38 -2.96
N VAL A 72 -3.35 14.56 -2.75
CA VAL A 72 -2.61 14.44 -1.49
C VAL A 72 -1.16 14.79 -1.77
N GLU A 73 -0.69 15.89 -1.21
CA GLU A 73 0.67 16.38 -1.39
C GLU A 73 1.48 16.19 -0.11
N THR A 74 2.70 15.70 -0.24
CA THR A 74 3.63 15.50 0.88
C THR A 74 5.08 15.63 0.44
N GLU A 75 5.95 16.01 1.36
CA GLU A 75 7.39 16.02 1.14
C GLU A 75 8.12 14.95 1.97
N GLY A 76 9.30 14.53 1.49
CA GLY A 76 10.17 13.57 2.16
C GLY A 76 11.58 13.54 1.60
N ASP A 77 12.56 13.09 2.38
CA ASP A 77 13.94 12.93 1.93
C ASP A 77 14.11 11.70 1.02
N THR A 78 13.12 10.80 1.03
CA THR A 78 13.00 9.64 0.14
C THR A 78 11.57 9.48 -0.36
N ILE A 79 11.38 8.80 -1.51
CA ILE A 79 10.03 8.47 -2.04
C ILE A 79 9.21 7.69 -1.00
N PHE A 80 9.83 6.73 -0.31
CA PHE A 80 9.18 5.94 0.73
C PHE A 80 8.70 6.79 1.91
N GLU A 81 9.51 7.75 2.36
CA GLU A 81 9.11 8.68 3.41
C GLU A 81 7.93 9.54 2.98
N GLY A 82 7.94 10.08 1.75
CA GLY A 82 6.81 10.84 1.24
C GLY A 82 5.54 10.00 1.14
N ILE A 83 5.60 8.75 0.67
CA ILE A 83 4.45 7.83 0.68
C ILE A 83 3.94 7.60 2.11
N ARG A 84 4.84 7.38 3.07
CA ARG A 84 4.48 7.19 4.48
C ARG A 84 3.78 8.42 5.05
N ASN A 85 4.27 9.61 4.75
CA ASN A 85 3.65 10.87 5.13
C ASN A 85 2.28 11.02 4.47
N ALA A 86 2.15 10.64 3.20
CA ALA A 86 0.90 10.73 2.46
C ALA A 86 -0.18 9.80 3.03
N VAL A 87 0.18 8.64 3.60
CA VAL A 87 -0.76 7.77 4.33
C VAL A 87 -1.35 8.50 5.54
N ALA A 88 -0.53 9.28 6.27
CA ALA A 88 -1.00 10.06 7.42
C ALA A 88 -1.98 11.17 7.00
N VAL A 89 -1.73 11.82 5.85
CA VAL A 89 -2.60 12.88 5.30
C VAL A 89 -3.87 12.32 4.67
N ALA A 90 -3.78 11.20 3.96
CA ALA A 90 -4.91 10.54 3.32
C ALA A 90 -5.84 9.86 4.32
N GLY A 91 -5.32 9.48 5.50
CA GLY A 91 -6.05 8.73 6.53
C GLY A 91 -6.34 7.27 6.16
N LYS A 92 -5.81 6.82 5.01
CA LYS A 92 -5.96 5.47 4.45
C LYS A 92 -4.66 5.07 3.75
N ARG A 93 -4.40 3.77 3.64
CA ARG A 93 -3.26 3.28 2.87
C ARG A 93 -3.45 3.60 1.38
N LEU A 94 -2.40 4.12 0.73
CA LEU A 94 -2.42 4.39 -0.71
C LEU A 94 -2.27 3.08 -1.47
N TYR A 95 -3.23 2.76 -2.34
CA TYR A 95 -3.16 1.61 -3.23
C TYR A 95 -2.71 2.06 -4.62
N ILE A 96 -1.48 1.70 -4.97
CA ILE A 96 -0.79 2.15 -6.20
C ILE A 96 -0.96 1.12 -7.34
N GLY A 97 -1.50 -0.07 -7.09
CA GLY A 97 -1.69 -1.12 -8.11
C GLY A 97 -2.60 -0.74 -9.28
N HIS A 98 -3.35 0.36 -9.16
CA HIS A 98 -4.16 0.93 -10.25
C HIS A 98 -3.61 2.24 -10.84
N CYS A 99 -2.43 2.68 -10.40
CA CYS A 99 -1.78 3.87 -10.92
C CYS A 99 -1.51 3.72 -12.42
N LYS A 100 -1.99 4.68 -13.21
CA LYS A 100 -1.88 4.66 -14.68
C LYS A 100 -0.79 5.60 -15.20
N ALA A 101 -0.42 6.60 -14.41
CA ALA A 101 0.55 7.60 -14.82
C ALA A 101 1.44 8.01 -13.65
N ILE A 102 2.74 8.09 -13.94
CA ILE A 102 3.74 8.70 -13.06
C ILE A 102 4.33 9.87 -13.84
N ILE A 103 4.24 11.06 -13.26
CA ILE A 103 4.67 12.33 -13.86
C ILE A 103 5.93 12.77 -13.11
N PHE A 104 6.96 13.15 -13.85
CA PHE A 104 8.21 13.67 -13.27
C PHE A 104 8.35 15.12 -13.67
N SER A 105 8.74 15.98 -12.72
CA SER A 105 9.14 17.34 -13.04
C SER A 105 10.35 17.35 -13.98
N GLU A 106 10.50 18.41 -14.76
CA GLU A 106 11.65 18.55 -15.68
C GLU A 106 12.99 18.45 -14.93
N GLU A 107 13.06 18.99 -13.71
CA GLU A 107 14.24 18.96 -12.87
C GLU A 107 14.64 17.53 -12.49
N ILE A 108 13.68 16.74 -11.99
CA ILE A 108 13.90 15.33 -11.65
C ILE A 108 14.20 14.51 -12.92
N ALA A 109 13.51 14.81 -14.02
CA ALA A 109 13.71 14.11 -15.29
C ALA A 109 15.13 14.30 -15.84
N LYS A 110 15.75 15.48 -15.64
CA LYS A 110 17.13 15.78 -16.03
C LYS A 110 18.17 15.05 -15.18
N GLU A 111 17.88 14.82 -13.89
CA GLU A 111 18.73 14.05 -12.99
C GLU A 111 18.68 12.53 -13.30
N GLY A 112 17.58 12.09 -13.94
CA GLY A 112 17.38 10.74 -14.46
C GLY A 112 16.29 10.00 -13.70
N ILE A 113 15.34 9.42 -14.44
CA ILE A 113 14.13 8.82 -13.84
C ILE A 113 14.26 7.35 -13.48
N LYS A 114 15.35 6.67 -13.90
CA LYS A 114 15.45 5.21 -13.83
C LYS A 114 15.32 4.68 -12.39
N GLU A 115 16.03 5.29 -11.45
CA GLU A 115 16.02 4.87 -10.04
C GLU A 115 14.66 5.14 -9.38
N HIS A 116 14.04 6.28 -9.70
CA HIS A 116 12.71 6.62 -9.21
C HIS A 116 11.64 5.71 -9.78
N LEU A 117 11.72 5.40 -11.07
CA LEU A 117 10.79 4.48 -11.75
C LEU A 117 10.94 3.05 -11.23
N ASP A 118 12.18 2.58 -10.98
CA ASP A 118 12.44 1.24 -10.42
C ASP A 118 11.71 1.03 -9.09
N PHE A 119 11.64 2.07 -8.24
CA PHE A 119 10.88 2.02 -6.99
C PHE A 119 9.40 1.73 -7.24
N PHE A 120 8.74 2.52 -8.10
CA PHE A 120 7.30 2.35 -8.38
C PHE A 120 6.99 1.07 -9.16
N VAL A 121 7.93 0.63 -10.01
CA VAL A 121 7.78 -0.58 -10.83
C VAL A 121 8.13 -1.83 -10.04
N ARG A 122 8.80 -1.80 -8.89
CA ARG A 122 9.11 -3.01 -8.12
C ARG A 122 8.16 -3.26 -6.95
N ASP A 123 7.48 -2.23 -6.46
CA ASP A 123 6.58 -2.30 -5.31
C ASP A 123 5.11 -2.56 -5.72
N HIS A 124 4.90 -3.53 -6.63
CA HIS A 124 3.59 -4.05 -7.01
C HIS A 124 3.32 -5.43 -6.39
#